data_AF-A0A497NJD4-F1
#
_entry.id   AF-A0A497NJD4-F1
#
_cell.length_a   1.000
_cell.length_b   1.000
_cell.length_c   1.000
_cell.angle_alpha   90.00
_cell.angle_beta   90.00
_cell.angle_gamma   90.00
#
_symmetry.space_group_name_H-M   'P 1'
#
loop_
_entity.id
_entity.type
_entity.pdbx_description
1 polymer ?
#
loop_
_entity_poly.entity_id
_entity_poly.type
_entity_poly.pdbx_seq_one_letter_code
_entity_poly.pdbx_strand_id
1 'polypeptide(L)'
;FRRGHNAYLVFLVSFANFVVIQYRLLIQYVPALKMIFTSLTAFVIAFFLVYIPLAITIGWYDYKKFAVPMERRLGALVNPWNRDISKALILIAQGKNEEAIKLLEKWCS
;
A
#
# COMPACT_ATOMS: atom_id res chain seq x y z
N PHE A 1 20.41 5.38 -1.27
CA PHE A 1 20.52 6.63 -2.05
C PHE A 1 20.48 6.45 -3.58
N ARG A 2 21.31 5.60 -4.21
CA ARG A 2 21.33 5.45 -5.69
C ARG A 2 20.11 4.76 -6.32
N ARG A 3 19.45 3.83 -5.61
CA ARG A 3 18.26 3.12 -6.14
C ARG A 3 16.97 3.92 -6.05
N GLY A 4 16.85 4.80 -5.05
CA GLY A 4 15.66 5.66 -4.88
C GLY A 4 15.62 6.77 -5.93
N HIS A 5 16.70 7.51 -6.11
CA HIS A 5 16.70 8.69 -6.98
C HIS A 5 16.41 8.34 -8.46
N ASN A 6 17.02 7.26 -8.99
CA ASN A 6 16.71 6.80 -10.34
C ASN A 6 15.26 6.29 -10.48
N ALA A 7 14.72 5.60 -9.47
CA ALA A 7 13.35 5.11 -9.52
C ALA A 7 12.32 6.25 -9.52
N TYR A 8 12.52 7.27 -8.68
CA TYR A 8 11.61 8.42 -8.62
C TYR A 8 11.67 9.29 -9.87
N LEU A 9 12.86 9.54 -10.41
CA LEU A 9 13.01 10.31 -11.64
C LEU A 9 12.41 9.57 -12.84
N VAL A 10 12.66 8.26 -12.96
CA VAL A 10 12.05 7.44 -14.03
C VAL A 10 10.54 7.41 -13.88
N PHE A 11 10.01 7.25 -12.66
CA PHE A 11 8.57 7.32 -12.42
C PHE A 11 7.98 8.67 -12.86
N LEU A 12 8.62 9.79 -12.49
CA LEU A 12 8.14 11.12 -12.82
C LEU A 12 8.17 11.35 -14.34
N VAL A 13 9.24 10.93 -15.01
CA VAL A 13 9.36 10.99 -16.47
C VAL A 13 8.32 10.11 -17.16
N SER A 14 8.12 8.87 -16.70
CA SER A 14 7.10 7.97 -17.25
C SER A 14 5.69 8.51 -17.04
N PHE A 15 5.42 9.11 -15.87
CA PHE A 15 4.13 9.74 -15.57
C PHE A 15 3.89 10.96 -16.47
N ALA A 16 4.88 11.84 -16.63
CA ALA A 16 4.78 12.97 -17.53
C ALA A 16 4.51 12.54 -18.98
N ASN A 17 5.23 11.51 -19.47
CA ASN A 17 4.99 10.94 -20.79
C ASN A 17 3.57 10.37 -20.92
N PHE A 18 3.07 9.66 -19.92
CA PHE A 18 1.71 9.14 -19.90
C PHE A 18 0.66 10.26 -20.05
N VAL A 19 0.81 11.35 -19.29
CA VAL A 19 -0.09 12.52 -19.35
C VAL A 19 -0.07 13.17 -20.74
N VAL A 20 1.11 13.32 -21.34
CA VAL A 20 1.27 13.91 -22.68
C VAL A 20 0.67 13.03 -23.77
N ILE A 21 0.88 11.72 -23.71
CA ILE A 21 0.30 10.75 -24.66
C ILE A 21 -1.23 10.76 -24.54
N GLN A 22 -1.77 10.73 -23.32
CA GLN A 22 -3.21 10.81 -23.07
C GLN A 22 -3.80 12.10 -23.62
N TYR A 23 -3.16 13.24 -23.36
CA TYR A 23 -3.57 14.53 -23.92
C TYR A 23 -3.62 14.51 -25.46
N ARG A 24 -2.58 13.96 -26.10
CA ARG A 24 -2.49 13.90 -27.57
C ARG A 24 -3.59 13.00 -28.16
N LEU A 25 -3.82 11.83 -27.57
CA LEU A 25 -4.90 10.91 -27.96
C LEU A 25 -6.26 11.58 -27.78
N LEU A 26 -6.49 12.22 -26.63
CA LEU A 26 -7.78 12.84 -26.33
C LEU A 26 -8.12 13.98 -27.31
N ILE A 27 -7.13 14.78 -27.69
CA ILE A 27 -7.28 15.82 -28.73
C ILE A 27 -7.53 15.22 -30.11
N GLN A 28 -6.89 14.09 -30.43
CA GLN A 28 -7.02 13.44 -31.73
C GLN A 28 -8.40 12.80 -31.90
N TYR A 29 -8.94 12.19 -30.86
CA TYR A 29 -10.21 11.46 -30.90
C TYR A 29 -11.43 12.31 -30.53
N VAL A 30 -11.26 13.39 -29.75
CA VAL A 30 -12.39 14.20 -29.27
C VAL A 30 -12.20 15.69 -29.61
N PRO A 31 -12.54 16.11 -30.84
CA PRO A 31 -12.43 17.51 -31.25
C PRO A 31 -13.29 18.47 -30.41
N ALA A 32 -14.35 17.99 -29.75
CA ALA A 32 -15.16 18.77 -28.82
C ALA A 32 -14.37 19.21 -27.56
N LEU A 33 -13.47 18.36 -27.05
CA LEU A 33 -12.60 18.70 -25.92
C LEU A 33 -11.51 19.70 -26.33
N LYS A 34 -11.18 19.78 -27.62
CA LYS A 34 -10.22 20.75 -28.17
C LYS A 34 -10.70 22.20 -28.01
N MET A 35 -12.02 22.44 -27.99
CA MET A 35 -12.59 23.76 -27.72
C MET A 35 -12.53 24.13 -26.24
N ILE A 36 -12.67 23.15 -25.33
CA ILE A 36 -12.70 23.38 -23.88
C ILE A 36 -11.28 23.43 -23.29
N PHE A 37 -10.38 22.58 -23.78
CA PHE A 37 -8.99 22.48 -23.35
C PHE A 37 -8.06 23.03 -24.43
N THR A 38 -8.10 24.35 -24.61
CA THR A 38 -7.25 25.07 -25.57
C THR A 38 -5.77 25.05 -25.15
N SER A 39 -5.48 24.83 -23.86
CA SER A 39 -4.13 24.75 -23.32
C SER A 39 -3.86 23.42 -22.60
N LEU A 40 -2.66 22.89 -22.80
CA LEU A 40 -2.14 21.72 -22.08
C LEU A 40 -2.28 21.90 -20.55
N THR A 41 -2.03 23.12 -20.06
CA THR A 41 -2.11 23.46 -18.64
C THR A 41 -3.51 23.27 -18.07
N ALA A 42 -4.56 23.69 -18.81
CA ALA A 42 -5.94 23.51 -18.36
C ALA A 42 -6.31 22.01 -18.28
N PHE A 43 -5.84 21.21 -19.23
CA PHE A 43 -6.03 19.76 -19.21
C PHE A 43 -5.32 19.12 -18.00
N VAL A 44 -4.08 19.50 -17.73
CA VAL A 44 -3.31 18.99 -16.59
C VAL A 44 -4.03 19.30 -15.28
N ILE A 45 -4.51 20.53 -15.07
CA ILE A 45 -5.24 20.91 -13.85
C ILE A 45 -6.51 20.07 -13.68
N ALA A 46 -7.31 19.91 -14.74
CA ALA A 46 -8.52 19.09 -14.70
C ALA A 46 -8.21 17.61 -14.46
N PHE A 47 -7.14 17.09 -15.06
CA PHE A 47 -6.66 15.74 -14.83
C PHE A 47 -6.26 15.51 -13.38
N PHE A 48 -5.52 16.44 -12.76
CA PHE A 48 -5.16 16.35 -11.33
C PHE A 48 -6.40 16.39 -10.42
N LEU A 49 -7.39 17.23 -10.74
CA LEU A 49 -8.65 17.31 -10.02
C LEU A 49 -9.43 15.99 -10.01
N VAL A 50 -9.33 15.19 -11.07
CA VAL A 50 -9.97 13.86 -11.15
C VAL A 50 -9.06 12.77 -10.60
N TYR A 51 -7.76 12.85 -10.88
CA TYR A 51 -6.76 11.88 -10.46
C TYR A 51 -6.57 11.83 -8.94
N ILE A 52 -6.57 12.97 -8.24
CA ILE A 52 -6.39 13.02 -6.79
C ILE A 52 -7.53 12.27 -6.07
N PRO A 53 -8.82 12.54 -6.32
CA PRO A 53 -9.92 11.75 -5.76
C PRO A 53 -9.85 10.26 -6.10
N LEU A 54 -9.49 9.91 -7.35
CA LEU A 54 -9.29 8.52 -7.77
C LEU A 54 -8.16 7.85 -7.01
N ALA A 55 -7.02 8.52 -6.83
CA ALA A 55 -5.90 8.01 -6.06
C ALA A 55 -6.26 7.84 -4.58
N ILE A 56 -7.04 8.75 -4.00
CA ILE A 56 -7.53 8.64 -2.62
C ILE A 56 -8.49 7.46 -2.48
N THR A 57 -9.43 7.28 -3.41
CA THR A 57 -10.40 6.18 -3.37
C THR A 57 -9.74 4.83 -3.61
N ILE A 58 -8.83 4.72 -4.57
CA ILE A 58 -8.02 3.51 -4.80
C ILE A 58 -7.14 3.23 -3.59
N GLY A 59 -6.45 4.25 -3.05
CA GLY A 59 -5.60 4.12 -1.87
C GLY A 59 -6.39 3.71 -0.63
N TRP A 60 -7.59 4.26 -0.44
CA TRP A 60 -8.49 3.86 0.65
C TRP A 60 -9.02 2.43 0.47
N TYR A 61 -9.38 2.06 -0.76
CA TYR A 61 -9.83 0.70 -1.08
C TYR A 61 -8.71 -0.32 -0.89
N ASP A 62 -7.50 -0.02 -1.33
CA ASP A 62 -6.30 -0.84 -1.16
C ASP A 62 -5.92 -0.97 0.31
N TYR A 63 -5.90 0.14 1.05
CA TYR A 63 -5.65 0.17 2.49
C TYR A 63 -6.67 -0.69 3.25
N LYS A 64 -7.96 -0.55 2.94
CA LYS A 64 -9.04 -1.30 3.58
C LYS A 64 -9.01 -2.80 3.23
N LYS A 65 -8.58 -3.17 2.01
CA LYS A 65 -8.64 -4.55 1.52
C LYS A 65 -7.34 -5.34 1.74
N PHE A 66 -6.18 -4.69 1.74
CA PHE A 66 -4.87 -5.38 1.77
C PHE A 66 -3.99 -5.02 2.98
N ALA A 67 -3.91 -3.76 3.40
CA ALA A 67 -3.00 -3.36 4.49
C ALA A 67 -3.49 -3.84 5.87
N VAL A 68 -4.76 -3.56 6.21
CA VAL A 68 -5.31 -3.79 7.55
C VAL A 68 -5.50 -5.28 7.93
N PRO A 69 -5.80 -6.23 7.02
CA PRO A 69 -5.83 -7.65 7.35
C PRO A 69 -4.43 -8.29 7.39
N MET A 70 -3.51 -7.85 6.51
CA MET A 70 -2.18 -8.44 6.39
C MET A 70 -1.29 -8.05 7.56
N GLU A 71 -1.28 -6.78 7.98
CA GLU A 71 -0.52 -6.36 9.17
C GLU A 71 -1.06 -7.00 10.45
N ARG A 72 -2.39 -7.16 10.58
CA ARG A 72 -2.97 -7.89 11.72
C ARG A 72 -2.63 -9.38 11.73
N ARG A 73 -2.59 -10.03 10.56
CA ARG A 73 -2.18 -11.44 10.44
C ARG A 73 -0.68 -11.63 10.64
N LEU A 74 0.15 -10.76 10.06
CA LEU A 74 1.60 -10.78 10.24
C LEU A 74 1.96 -10.47 11.69
N GLY A 75 1.36 -9.45 12.31
CA GLY A 75 1.54 -9.17 13.73
C GLY A 75 1.11 -10.34 14.63
N ALA A 76 0.01 -11.03 14.28
CA ALA A 76 -0.46 -12.20 15.03
C ALA A 76 0.43 -13.45 14.87
N LEU A 77 1.00 -13.68 13.68
CA LEU A 77 1.82 -14.85 13.36
C LEU A 77 3.32 -14.66 13.66
N VAL A 78 3.82 -13.42 13.55
CA VAL A 78 5.24 -13.10 13.72
C VAL A 78 5.57 -12.78 15.17
N ASN A 79 4.61 -12.37 16.00
CA ASN A 79 4.89 -12.06 17.40
C ASN A 79 5.36 -13.35 18.13
N PRO A 80 6.63 -13.44 18.56
CA PRO A 80 7.15 -14.64 19.22
C PRO A 80 6.39 -14.96 20.51
N TRP A 81 5.80 -13.95 21.16
CA TRP A 81 4.94 -14.10 22.33
C TRP A 81 3.69 -14.95 22.07
N ASN A 82 2.97 -14.70 20.95
CA ASN A 82 1.76 -15.45 20.63
C ASN A 82 2.06 -16.93 20.36
N ARG A 83 3.20 -17.19 19.70
CA ARG A 83 3.69 -18.55 19.45
C ARG A 83 4.05 -19.25 20.76
N ASP A 84 4.79 -18.56 21.63
CA ASP A 84 5.26 -19.12 22.90
C ASP A 84 4.09 -19.37 23.88
N ILE A 85 3.10 -18.45 23.96
CA ILE A 85 1.86 -18.68 24.73
C ILE A 85 1.07 -19.87 24.20
N SER A 86 0.86 -19.94 22.88
CA SER A 86 0.10 -21.04 22.29
C SER A 86 0.76 -22.39 22.58
N LYS A 87 2.10 -22.42 22.56
CA LYS A 87 2.89 -23.60 22.92
C LYS A 87 2.81 -23.91 24.42
N ALA A 88 2.86 -22.90 25.29
CA ALA A 88 2.68 -23.06 26.73
C ALA A 88 1.31 -23.65 27.08
N LEU A 89 0.24 -23.20 26.41
CA LEU A 89 -1.12 -23.74 26.60
C LEU A 89 -1.20 -25.22 26.22
N ILE A 90 -0.55 -25.64 25.12
CA ILE A 90 -0.46 -27.04 24.72
C ILE A 90 0.30 -27.87 25.77
N LEU A 91 1.42 -27.35 26.27
CA LEU A 91 2.22 -28.02 27.30
C LEU A 91 1.43 -28.19 28.61
N ILE A 92 0.65 -27.18 29.01
CA ILE A 92 -0.25 -27.24 30.17
C ILE A 92 -1.34 -28.30 29.95
N ALA A 93 -1.97 -28.34 28.77
CA ALA A 93 -2.96 -29.35 28.42
C ALA A 93 -2.39 -30.79 28.40
N GLN A 94 -1.09 -30.94 28.13
CA GLN A 94 -0.35 -32.20 28.20
C GLN A 94 0.17 -32.54 29.61
N GLY A 95 -0.08 -31.69 30.61
CA GLY A 95 0.40 -31.87 31.99
C GLY A 95 1.88 -31.51 32.20
N LYS A 96 2.54 -30.92 31.21
CA LYS A 96 3.96 -30.52 31.24
C LYS A 96 4.13 -29.09 31.75
N ASN A 97 3.64 -28.84 32.96
CA ASN A 97 3.59 -27.49 33.53
C ASN A 97 4.98 -26.87 33.75
N GLU A 98 5.99 -27.65 34.10
CA GLU A 98 7.36 -27.15 34.30
C GLU A 98 7.98 -26.59 33.00
N GLU A 99 7.74 -27.24 31.86
CA GLU A 99 8.21 -26.78 30.55
C GLU A 99 7.46 -25.50 30.12
N ALA A 100 6.17 -25.40 30.43
CA ALA A 100 5.37 -24.22 30.15
C ALA A 100 5.83 -23.00 30.97
N ILE A 101 6.14 -23.20 32.25
CA ILE A 101 6.64 -22.14 33.16
C ILE A 101 7.98 -21.61 32.65
N LYS A 102 8.95 -22.49 32.34
CA LYS A 102 10.26 -22.08 31.80
C LYS A 102 10.14 -21.31 30.48
N LEU A 103 9.19 -21.70 29.63
CA LEU A 103 8.94 -21.02 28.35
C LEU A 103 8.39 -19.59 28.56
N LEU A 104 7.50 -19.40 29.53
CA LEU A 104 6.90 -18.10 29.85
C LEU A 104 7.80 -17.19 30.69
N GLU A 105 8.70 -17.77 31.50
CA GLU A 105 9.66 -17.03 32.35
C GLU A 105 10.54 -16.08 31.54
N LYS A 106 10.91 -16.45 30.32
CA LYS A 106 11.64 -15.61 29.34
C LYS A 106 11.00 -14.23 29.09
N TRP A 107 9.70 -14.09 29.34
CA TRP A 107 8.93 -12.88 29.07
C TRP A 107 8.47 -12.16 30.34
N CYS A 108 8.61 -12.78 31.51
CA CYS A 108 8.18 -12.23 32.81
C CYS A 108 9.34 -11.56 33.57
N SER A 109 10.57 -11.61 33.06
CA SER A 109 11.77 -10.98 33.64
C SER A 109 12.17 -9.71 32.91
#